data_AF-A0A1B6VPW8-F1
#
_entry.id   AF-A0A1B6VPW8-F1
#
_cell.length_a   1.000
_cell.length_b   1.000
_cell.length_c   1.000
_cell.angle_alpha   90.00
_cell.angle_beta   90.00
_cell.angle_gamma   90.00
#
_symmetry.space_group_name_H-M   'P 1'
#
loop_
_entity.id
_entity.type
_entity.pdbx_description
1 polymer ?
#
loop_
_entity_poly.entity_id
_entity_poly.type
_entity_poly.pdbx_seq_one_letter_code
_entity_poly.pdbx_strand_id
1 'polypeptide(L)'
;MTQADDIRITPKGMGALVAEITEGAGDQAFLSKYEEVCRNLVSRWKSEGYSLEQVRKFAMQYAEGATMRRGELAKGVRVSHTEGLA
;
A
#
# COMPACT_ATOMS: atom_id res chain seq x y z
N MET A 1 0.83 -13.41 27.17
CA MET A 1 1.63 -12.56 26.26
C MET A 1 0.83 -12.42 25.00
N THR A 2 0.15 -11.28 24.85
CA THR A 2 -0.79 -11.02 23.76
C THR A 2 -0.01 -10.97 22.46
N GLN A 3 -0.31 -11.95 21.62
CA GLN A 3 -0.01 -12.00 20.20
C GLN A 3 -0.64 -10.74 19.60
N ALA A 4 0.12 -9.64 19.57
CA ALA A 4 -0.20 -8.51 18.72
C ALA A 4 0.01 -9.06 17.32
N ASP A 5 -1.09 -9.53 16.73
CA ASP A 5 -1.20 -9.99 15.36
C ASP A 5 -0.26 -9.15 14.49
N ASP A 6 0.75 -9.85 13.98
CA ASP A 6 1.65 -9.42 12.94
C ASP A 6 0.74 -9.17 11.71
N ILE A 7 0.05 -8.00 11.69
CA ILE A 7 -0.72 -7.56 10.53
C ILE A 7 0.34 -7.40 9.46
N ARG A 8 0.56 -8.48 8.70
CA ARG A 8 1.43 -8.51 7.54
C ARG A 8 0.73 -7.68 6.49
N ILE A 9 0.85 -6.36 6.61
CA ILE A 9 0.43 -5.42 5.60
C ILE A 9 1.25 -5.80 4.37
N THR A 10 0.60 -6.44 3.40
CA THR A 10 1.27 -6.88 2.18
C THR A 10 1.75 -5.66 1.40
N PRO A 11 2.78 -5.76 0.53
CA PRO A 11 3.19 -4.64 -0.31
C PRO A 11 2.02 -4.04 -1.09
N LYS A 12 1.12 -4.89 -1.60
CA LYS A 12 -0.13 -4.48 -2.25
C LYS A 12 -1.06 -3.70 -1.31
N GLY A 13 -1.26 -4.18 -0.09
CA GLY A 13 -2.06 -3.48 0.93
C GLY A 13 -1.46 -2.13 1.31
N MET A 14 -0.13 -2.02 1.43
CA MET A 14 0.55 -0.74 1.67
C MET A 14 0.29 0.26 0.54
N GLY A 15 0.31 -0.20 -0.71
CA GLY A 15 -0.05 0.62 -1.86
C GLY A 15 -1.48 1.14 -1.78
N ALA A 16 -2.43 0.25 -1.47
CA ALA A 16 -3.84 0.62 -1.32
C ALA A 16 -4.05 1.68 -0.21
N LEU A 17 -3.39 1.52 0.94
CA LEU A 17 -3.46 2.48 2.04
C LEU A 17 -2.96 3.87 1.64
N VAL A 18 -1.92 3.98 0.81
CA VAL A 18 -1.46 5.29 0.31
C VAL A 18 -2.54 5.97 -0.53
N ALA A 19 -3.28 5.21 -1.35
CA ALA A 19 -4.39 5.77 -2.12
C ALA A 19 -5.53 6.24 -1.21
N GLU A 20 -5.81 5.53 -0.11
CA GLU A 20 -6.86 5.90 0.86
C GLU A 20 -6.47 7.13 1.69
N ILE A 21 -5.25 7.20 2.20
CA ILE A 21 -4.76 8.36 2.99
C ILE A 21 -4.75 9.64 2.14
N THR A 22 -4.62 9.50 0.82
CA THR A 22 -4.63 10.61 -0.12
C THR A 22 -5.95 10.72 -0.88
N GLU A 23 -7.01 10.07 -0.39
CA GLU A 23 -8.35 10.22 -0.93
C GLU A 23 -8.80 11.69 -0.84
N GLY A 24 -9.37 12.21 -1.93
CA GLY A 24 -9.75 13.61 -2.03
C GLY A 24 -8.57 14.59 -2.20
N ALA A 25 -7.32 14.13 -2.07
CA ALA A 25 -6.15 14.92 -2.41
C ALA A 25 -5.86 14.88 -3.92
N GLY A 26 -5.31 15.97 -4.44
CA GLY A 26 -4.91 16.06 -5.85
C GLY A 26 -3.78 15.09 -6.22
N ASP A 27 -3.59 14.86 -7.53
CA ASP A 27 -2.60 13.91 -8.06
C ASP A 27 -1.18 14.15 -7.54
N GLN A 28 -0.77 15.41 -7.39
CA GLN A 28 0.55 15.75 -6.89
C GLN A 28 0.77 15.29 -5.44
N ALA A 29 -0.25 15.41 -4.58
CA ALA A 29 -0.17 14.98 -3.19
C ALA A 29 -0.07 13.45 -3.09
N PHE A 30 -0.83 12.74 -3.91
CA PHE A 30 -0.73 11.28 -4.03
C PHE A 30 0.64 10.83 -4.51
N LEU A 31 1.13 11.40 -5.62
CA LEU A 31 2.42 11.01 -6.19
C LEU A 31 3.56 11.27 -5.19
N SER A 32 3.51 12.39 -4.48
CA SER A 32 4.49 12.72 -3.43
C SER A 32 4.49 11.67 -2.32
N LYS A 33 3.31 11.30 -1.81
CA LYS A 33 3.21 10.30 -0.74
C LYS A 33 3.56 8.89 -1.20
N TYR A 34 3.14 8.54 -2.41
CA TYR A 34 3.46 7.27 -3.06
C TYR A 34 4.97 7.08 -3.20
N GLU A 35 5.68 8.11 -3.66
CA GLU A 35 7.13 8.06 -3.86
C GLU A 35 7.88 7.98 -2.52
N GLU A 36 7.49 8.80 -1.53
CA GLU A 36 8.04 8.77 -0.16
C GLU A 36 7.97 7.36 0.44
N VAL A 37 6.77 6.77 0.46
CA VAL A 37 6.54 5.45 1.06
C VAL A 37 7.24 4.35 0.26
N CYS A 38 7.21 4.40 -1.07
CA CYS A 38 7.89 3.41 -1.92
C CYS A 38 9.40 3.39 -1.66
N ARG A 39 10.05 4.56 -1.57
CA ARG A 39 11.50 4.65 -1.27
C ARG A 39 11.83 4.04 0.08
N ASN A 40 11.03 4.34 1.10
CA ASN A 40 11.22 3.81 2.45
C ASN A 40 11.07 2.28 2.48
N LEU A 41 10.04 1.74 1.82
CA LEU A 41 9.80 0.30 1.74
C LEU A 41 10.90 -0.44 0.97
N VAL A 42 11.32 0.10 -0.19
CA VAL A 42 12.42 -0.48 -0.96
C VAL A 42 13.73 -0.47 -0.19
N SER A 43 14.04 0.61 0.53
CA SER A 43 15.22 0.68 1.39
C SER A 43 15.14 -0.36 2.52
N ARG A 44 13.98 -0.47 3.17
CA ARG A 44 13.73 -1.45 4.23
C ARG A 44 13.88 -2.89 3.73
N TRP A 45 13.24 -3.26 2.62
CA TRP A 45 13.35 -4.62 2.09
C TRP A 45 14.80 -4.99 1.71
N LYS A 46 15.56 -4.04 1.16
CA LYS A 46 16.99 -4.27 0.92
C LYS A 46 17.76 -4.50 2.23
N SER A 47 17.47 -3.72 3.27
CA SER A 47 18.09 -3.87 4.59
C SER A 47 17.70 -5.17 5.31
N GLU A 48 16.49 -5.68 5.05
CA GLU A 48 15.99 -6.95 5.58
C GLU A 48 16.60 -8.17 4.84
N GLY A 49 17.43 -7.95 3.81
CA GLY A 49 18.16 -8.99 3.09
C GLY A 49 17.38 -9.65 1.95
N TYR A 50 16.25 -9.08 1.53
CA TYR A 50 15.53 -9.58 0.36
C TYR A 50 16.36 -9.43 -0.92
N SER A 51 16.24 -10.41 -1.82
CA SER A 51 16.92 -10.35 -3.12
C SER A 51 16.38 -9.21 -3.98
N LEU A 52 17.17 -8.74 -4.95
CA LEU A 52 16.72 -7.69 -5.88
C LEU A 52 15.44 -8.09 -6.64
N GLU A 53 15.28 -9.37 -6.96
CA GLU A 53 14.07 -9.90 -7.61
C GLU A 53 12.84 -9.80 -6.68
N GLN A 54 13.01 -10.16 -5.41
CA GLN A 54 11.94 -10.05 -4.40
C GLN A 54 11.56 -8.59 -4.17
N VAL A 55 12.55 -7.70 -4.00
CA VAL A 55 12.32 -6.25 -3.85
C VAL A 55 11.58 -5.69 -5.07
N ARG A 56 11.96 -6.09 -6.29
CA ARG A 56 11.26 -5.70 -7.52
C ARG A 56 9.81 -6.18 -7.51
N LYS A 57 9.58 -7.44 -7.13
CA LYS A 57 8.23 -8.02 -7.04
C LYS A 57 7.36 -7.27 -6.02
N PHE A 58 7.91 -6.94 -4.85
CA PHE A 58 7.19 -6.19 -3.81
C PHE A 58 6.87 -4.76 -4.25
N ALA A 59 7.81 -4.08 -4.91
CA ALA A 59 7.58 -2.75 -5.47
C ALA A 59 6.48 -2.75 -6.55
N MET A 60 6.42 -3.78 -7.40
CA MET A 60 5.34 -3.94 -8.37
C MET A 60 3.99 -4.19 -7.71
N GLN A 61 3.93 -5.04 -6.69
CA GLN A 61 2.70 -5.27 -5.92
C GLN A 61 2.20 -4.00 -5.22
N TYR A 62 3.12 -3.21 -4.66
CA TYR A 62 2.81 -1.90 -4.09
C TYR A 62 2.22 -0.94 -5.13
N ALA A 63 2.85 -0.84 -6.31
CA ALA A 63 2.36 -0.01 -7.41
C ALA A 63 0.95 -0.42 -7.87
N GLU A 64 0.73 -1.72 -8.01
CA GLU A 64 -0.56 -2.30 -8.37
C GLU A 64 -1.65 -1.95 -7.35
N GLY A 65 -1.38 -2.16 -6.06
CA GLY A 65 -2.32 -1.84 -4.98
C GLY A 65 -2.71 -0.36 -4.95
N ALA A 66 -1.73 0.54 -5.06
CA ALA A 66 -1.97 1.97 -5.08
C ALA A 66 -2.82 2.41 -6.29
N THR A 67 -2.49 1.89 -7.48
CA THR A 67 -3.17 2.25 -8.72
C THR A 67 -4.60 1.71 -8.76
N MET A 68 -4.80 0.44 -8.40
CA MET A 68 -6.14 -0.17 -8.34
C MET A 68 -7.02 0.58 -7.37
N ARG A 69 -6.53 0.83 -6.15
CA ARG A 69 -7.32 1.50 -5.11
C ARG A 69 -7.64 2.94 -5.48
N ARG A 70 -6.68 3.69 -6.03
CA ARG A 70 -6.92 5.06 -6.52
C ARG A 70 -8.01 5.08 -7.60
N GLY A 71 -8.00 4.10 -8.51
CA GLY A 71 -9.03 3.95 -9.54
C GLY A 71 -10.42 3.62 -8.98
N GLU A 72 -10.51 2.83 -7.91
CA GLU A 72 -11.77 2.54 -7.21
C GLU A 72 -12.35 3.79 -6.53
N LEU A 73 -11.50 4.51 -5.79
CA LEU A 73 -11.87 5.73 -5.08
C LEU A 73 -12.35 6.82 -6.06
N ALA A 74 -11.65 6.99 -7.19
CA ALA A 74 -12.04 7.93 -8.24
C ALA A 74 -13.41 7.62 -8.87
N LYS A 75 -13.81 6.35 -8.90
CA LYS A 75 -15.14 5.91 -9.39
C LYS A 75 -16.24 6.09 -8.33
N GLY A 76 -15.93 6.59 -7.14
CA GLY A 76 -16.87 6.65 -6.03
C GLY A 76 -17.27 5.26 -5.52
N VAL A 77 -16.47 4.22 -5.80
CA VAL A 77 -16.71 2.89 -5.24
C VAL A 77 -16.38 2.96 -3.76
N ARG A 78 -17.39 3.29 -2.95
CA ARG A 78 -17.38 3.01 -1.51
C ARG A 78 -17.38 1.50 -1.37
N VAL A 79 -16.20 0.90 -1.29
CA VAL A 79 -16.08 -0.48 -0.85
C VAL A 79 -16.52 -0.48 0.61
N SER A 80 -17.76 -0.90 0.85
CA SER A 80 -18.26 -1.16 2.20
C SER A 80 -17.31 -2.17 2.83
N HIS A 81 -16.58 -1.72 3.85
CA HIS A 81 -15.85 -2.61 4.72
C HIS A 81 -16.93 -3.39 5.50
N THR A 82 -17.25 -4.60 5.05
CA THR A 82 -18.01 -5.52 5.89
C THR A 82 -17.02 -6.01 6.92
N GLU A 83 -16.99 -5.37 8.09
CA GLU A 83 -16.40 -5.97 9.27
C GLU A 83 -17.00 -7.37 9.39
N GLY A 84 -16.13 -8.39 9.42
CA GLY A 84 -16.56 -9.76 9.60
C GLY A 84 -17.38 -9.83 10.89
N LEU A 85 -18.69 -10.11 10.73
CA LEU A 85 -19.55 -10.45 11.85
C LEU A 85 -18.94 -11.65 12.57
N ALA A 86 -18.58 -11.43 13.83
CA ALA A 86 -18.22 -12.46 14.78
C ALA A 86 -19.43 -13.32 15.15
#